data_AF-A0A179S1V2-F1
#
_entry.id   AF-A0A179S1V2-F1
#
_cell.length_a   1.000
_cell.length_b   1.000
_cell.length_c   1.000
_cell.angle_alpha   90.00
_cell.angle_beta   90.00
_cell.angle_gamma   90.00
#
_symmetry.space_group_name_H-M   'P 1'
#
loop_
_entity.id
_entity.type
_entity.pdbx_description
1 polymer ?
#
loop_
_entity_poly.entity_id
_entity_poly.type
_entity_poly.pdbx_seq_one_letter_code
_entity_poly.pdbx_strand_id
1 'polypeptide(L)'
;MRAASTERGAMKRRPDKLRNGLSNGSRLHIRQVDGRTEAGRRFADLVHDLTAERGGTAAVSITQAQAIRRYAALAVECESMEADRAAGQAIDAEAFGQLADRMDRQARRMGEPKTANKTLSAREYASSRGPQR
;
A
#
# COMPACT_ATOMS: atom_id res chain seq x y z
N MET A 1 -34.05 20.38 4.32
CA MET A 1 -32.85 20.65 5.14
C MET A 1 -31.62 20.17 4.37
N ARG A 2 -30.73 21.09 3.97
CA ARG A 2 -29.49 20.77 3.24
C ARG A 2 -28.46 20.19 4.22
N ALA A 3 -27.86 19.05 3.87
CA ALA A 3 -26.73 18.50 4.60
C ALA A 3 -25.54 19.45 4.51
N ALA A 4 -25.04 19.89 5.66
CA ALA A 4 -23.84 20.71 5.77
C ALA A 4 -22.65 19.93 5.20
N SER A 5 -22.10 20.42 4.08
CA SER A 5 -20.79 19.99 3.60
C SER A 5 -19.75 20.46 4.60
N THR A 6 -19.24 19.54 5.42
CA THR A 6 -18.05 19.80 6.24
C THR A 6 -16.86 19.86 5.31
N GLU A 7 -16.54 21.06 4.81
CA GLU A 7 -15.21 21.35 4.28
C GLU A 7 -14.21 21.13 5.41
N ARG A 8 -13.67 19.91 5.50
CA ARG A 8 -12.48 19.64 6.31
C ARG A 8 -11.34 20.40 5.65
N GLY A 9 -11.07 21.61 6.13
CA GLY A 9 -9.93 22.41 5.71
C GLY A 9 -8.67 21.56 5.72
N ALA A 10 -8.06 21.38 4.55
CA ALA A 10 -6.87 20.56 4.41
C ALA A 10 -5.77 21.15 5.30
N MET A 11 -5.41 20.46 6.38
CA MET A 11 -4.33 20.90 7.26
C MET A 11 -3.04 21.01 6.44
N LYS A 12 -2.50 22.22 6.35
CA LYS A 12 -1.32 22.51 5.53
C LYS A 12 -0.15 21.68 6.05
N ARG A 13 0.37 20.76 5.22
CA ARG A 13 1.54 19.94 5.58
C ARG A 13 2.73 20.87 5.84
N ARG A 14 3.57 20.53 6.83
CA ARG A 14 4.84 21.25 7.04
C ARG A 14 5.68 21.16 5.76
N PRO A 15 6.47 22.19 5.41
CA PRO A 15 7.40 22.13 4.27
C PRO A 15 8.33 20.92 4.37
N ASP A 16 8.60 20.25 3.26
CA ASP A 16 9.40 19.00 3.26
C ASP A 16 10.82 19.21 3.81
N LYS A 17 11.42 20.38 3.59
CA LYS A 17 12.73 20.74 4.18
C LYS A 17 12.76 20.71 5.71
N LEU A 18 11.61 20.86 6.38
CA LEU A 18 11.47 20.84 7.84
C LEU A 18 11.02 19.47 8.38
N ARG A 19 10.76 18.51 7.50
CA ARG A 19 10.28 17.18 7.85
C ARG A 19 11.44 16.20 7.86
N ASN A 20 11.37 15.21 8.74
CA ASN A 20 12.34 14.11 8.79
C ASN A 20 12.30 13.32 7.46
N GLY A 21 13.44 12.82 6.99
CA GLY A 21 13.50 11.95 5.80
C GLY A 21 12.59 10.72 5.88
N LEU A 22 12.30 10.24 7.11
CA LEU A 22 11.30 9.19 7.37
C LEU A 22 9.88 9.62 6.98
N SER A 23 9.56 10.89 7.22
CA SER A 23 8.26 11.49 6.92
C SER A 23 8.14 11.89 5.45
N ASN A 24 9.26 12.21 4.81
CA ASN A 24 9.32 12.58 3.39
C ASN A 24 9.42 11.38 2.45
N GLY A 25 9.74 10.19 2.99
CA GLY A 25 9.98 8.99 2.19
C GLY A 25 11.38 8.86 1.62
N SER A 26 12.28 9.83 1.88
CA SER A 26 13.70 9.75 1.47
C SER A 26 14.53 8.80 2.35
N ARG A 27 13.97 8.34 3.47
CA ARG A 27 14.55 7.28 4.31
C ARG A 27 13.45 6.30 4.73
N LEU A 28 13.67 5.00 4.52
CA LEU A 28 12.69 3.97 4.84
C LEU A 28 12.77 3.46 6.28
N HIS A 29 13.92 3.51 6.93
CA HIS A 29 14.14 2.90 8.25
C HIS A 29 14.65 3.89 9.28
N ILE A 30 14.12 3.78 10.50
CA ILE A 30 14.49 4.67 11.62
C ILE A 30 15.94 4.48 12.07
N ARG A 31 16.47 3.26 11.92
CA ARG A 31 17.88 2.92 12.12
C ARG A 31 18.58 2.77 10.78
N GLN A 32 19.91 2.85 10.79
CA GLN A 32 20.70 2.44 9.64
C GLN A 32 20.54 0.94 9.42
N VAL A 33 20.30 0.56 8.18
CA VAL A 33 20.19 -0.82 7.71
C VAL A 33 20.82 -0.89 6.34
N ASP A 34 21.41 -2.03 6.02
CA ASP A 34 21.83 -2.30 4.66
C ASP A 34 20.60 -2.62 3.80
N GLY A 35 20.13 -1.61 3.06
CA GLY A 35 18.99 -1.74 2.15
C GLY A 35 19.32 -2.46 0.84
N ARG A 36 20.54 -2.98 0.67
CA ARG A 36 20.96 -3.68 -0.56
C ARG A 36 20.65 -5.17 -0.55
N THR A 37 20.21 -5.72 0.57
CA THR A 37 19.72 -7.10 0.66
C THR A 37 18.46 -7.27 -0.20
N GLU A 38 18.21 -8.49 -0.68
CA GLU A 38 17.00 -8.80 -1.48
C GLU A 38 15.73 -8.42 -0.72
N ALA A 39 15.64 -8.78 0.57
CA ALA A 39 14.53 -8.39 1.44
C ALA A 39 14.40 -6.86 1.59
N GLY A 40 15.52 -6.14 1.70
CA GLY A 40 15.54 -4.68 1.79
C GLY A 40 15.04 -4.00 0.52
N ARG A 41 15.46 -4.49 -0.65
CA ARG A 41 15.00 -4.01 -1.97
C ARG A 41 13.52 -4.30 -2.18
N ARG A 42 13.11 -5.55 -1.93
CA ARG A 42 11.71 -5.98 -2.06
C ARG A 42 10.77 -5.17 -1.18
N PHE A 43 11.17 -4.91 0.07
CA PHE A 43 10.43 -4.02 0.95
C PHE A 43 10.28 -2.61 0.37
N ALA A 44 11.35 -2.04 -0.17
CA ALA A 44 11.33 -0.70 -0.78
C ALA A 44 10.41 -0.63 -2.00
N ASP A 45 10.49 -1.64 -2.88
CA ASP A 45 9.66 -1.75 -4.09
C ASP A 45 8.17 -1.85 -3.73
N LEU A 46 7.81 -2.73 -2.78
CA LEU A 46 6.43 -2.86 -2.32
C LEU A 46 5.90 -1.55 -1.72
N VAL A 47 6.69 -0.86 -0.89
CA VAL A 47 6.26 0.43 -0.32
C VAL A 47 6.05 1.46 -1.43
N HIS A 48 6.92 1.50 -2.43
CA HIS A 48 6.80 2.39 -3.58
C HIS A 48 5.53 2.10 -4.38
N ASP A 49 5.33 0.85 -4.82
CA ASP A 49 4.25 0.46 -5.71
C ASP A 49 2.88 0.59 -5.04
N LEU A 50 2.75 0.15 -3.79
CA LEU A 50 1.53 0.31 -2.98
C LEU A 50 1.20 1.79 -2.72
N THR A 51 2.20 2.66 -2.67
CA THR A 51 1.98 4.11 -2.56
C THR A 51 1.56 4.70 -3.91
N ALA A 52 2.21 4.27 -5.00
CA ALA A 52 1.93 4.72 -6.36
C ALA A 52 0.50 4.38 -6.80
N GLU A 53 0.05 3.14 -6.58
CA GLU A 53 -1.31 2.70 -6.93
C GLU A 53 -2.39 3.49 -6.16
N ARG A 54 -2.04 4.13 -5.05
CA ARG A 54 -2.92 4.99 -4.24
C ARG A 54 -2.78 6.49 -4.56
N GLY A 55 -2.12 6.83 -5.66
CA GLY A 55 -1.94 8.20 -6.13
C GLY A 55 -0.76 8.94 -5.51
N GLY A 56 0.22 8.22 -4.97
CA GLY A 56 1.48 8.78 -4.48
C GLY A 56 1.43 9.32 -3.05
N THR A 57 2.59 9.73 -2.55
CA THR A 57 2.83 10.17 -1.15
C THR A 57 1.96 11.37 -0.73
N ALA A 58 1.57 12.22 -1.67
CA ALA A 58 0.68 13.35 -1.41
C ALA A 58 -0.77 12.91 -1.14
N ALA A 59 -1.21 11.83 -1.80
CA ALA A 59 -2.57 11.31 -1.71
C ALA A 59 -2.80 10.36 -0.52
N VAL A 60 -1.73 9.78 0.02
CA VAL A 60 -1.78 8.82 1.12
C VAL A 60 -1.77 9.54 2.47
N SER A 61 -2.70 9.18 3.35
CA SER A 61 -2.72 9.66 4.76
C SER A 61 -1.63 8.98 5.59
N ILE A 62 -1.28 9.55 6.75
CA ILE A 62 -0.24 8.97 7.63
C ILE A 62 -0.61 7.54 8.05
N THR A 63 -1.86 7.28 8.40
CA THR A 63 -2.33 5.94 8.78
C THR A 63 -2.20 4.95 7.64
N GLN A 64 -2.57 5.35 6.41
CA GLN A 64 -2.42 4.53 5.22
C GLN A 64 -0.94 4.26 4.92
N ALA A 65 -0.06 5.27 5.01
CA ALA A 65 1.38 5.09 4.81
C ALA A 65 1.99 4.10 5.83
N GLN A 66 1.54 4.17 7.08
CA GLN A 66 1.97 3.22 8.10
C GLN A 66 1.37 1.81 7.91
N ALA A 67 0.19 1.69 7.30
CA ALA A 67 -0.38 0.41 6.90
C ALA A 67 0.38 -0.19 5.69
N ILE A 68 0.76 0.62 4.70
CA ILE A 68 1.62 0.24 3.55
C ILE A 68 2.92 -0.36 4.03
N ARG A 69 3.62 0.33 4.94
CA ARG A 69 4.89 -0.19 5.46
C ARG A 69 4.73 -1.50 6.24
N ARG A 70 3.62 -1.68 6.97
CA ARG A 70 3.36 -2.94 7.68
C ARG A 70 2.99 -4.07 6.71
N TYR A 71 2.17 -3.78 5.71
CA TYR A 71 1.83 -4.74 4.67
C TYR A 71 3.09 -5.22 3.95
N ALA A 72 3.94 -4.29 3.49
CA ALA A 72 5.19 -4.63 2.78
C ALA A 72 6.13 -5.49 3.64
N ALA A 73 6.27 -5.19 4.93
CA ALA A 73 7.09 -6.00 5.83
C ALA A 73 6.54 -7.42 6.02
N LEU A 74 5.22 -7.56 6.19
CA LEU A 74 4.57 -8.86 6.32
C LEU A 74 4.66 -9.66 5.01
N ALA A 75 4.52 -9.00 3.86
CA ALA A 75 4.63 -9.62 2.55
C ALA A 75 6.03 -10.21 2.32
N VAL A 76 7.09 -9.45 2.64
CA VAL A 76 8.47 -9.94 2.55
C VAL A 76 8.71 -11.16 3.44
N GLU A 77 8.15 -11.18 4.65
CA GLU A 77 8.23 -12.33 5.54
C GLU A 77 7.52 -13.56 4.96
N CYS A 78 6.29 -13.37 4.44
CA CYS A 78 5.55 -14.44 3.77
C CYS A 78 6.33 -14.97 2.55
N GLU A 79 6.87 -14.10 1.71
CA GLU A 79 7.69 -14.48 0.54
C GLU A 79 8.93 -15.29 0.97
N SER A 80 9.56 -14.95 2.11
CA SER A 80 10.66 -15.74 2.66
C SER A 80 10.21 -17.13 3.11
N MET A 81 9.09 -17.24 3.82
CA MET A 81 8.53 -18.53 4.24
C MET A 81 8.10 -19.38 3.03
N GLU A 82 7.56 -18.75 1.99
CA GLU A 82 7.22 -19.42 0.72
C GLU A 82 8.47 -19.98 0.02
N ALA A 83 9.57 -19.24 0.03
CA ALA A 83 10.85 -19.69 -0.50
C ALA A 83 11.37 -20.91 0.27
N ASP A 84 11.34 -20.88 1.61
CA ASP A 84 11.72 -22.01 2.45
C ASP A 84 10.85 -23.24 2.15
N ARG A 85 9.54 -23.06 2.06
CA ARG A 85 8.59 -24.12 1.71
C ARG A 85 8.86 -24.71 0.34
N ALA A 86 9.17 -23.88 -0.66
CA ALA A 86 9.52 -24.31 -2.01
C ALA A 86 10.84 -25.08 -2.06
N ALA A 87 11.78 -24.76 -1.17
CA ALA A 87 13.02 -25.49 -0.95
C ALA A 87 12.85 -26.79 -0.14
N GLY A 88 11.62 -27.20 0.15
CA GLY A 88 11.31 -28.41 0.91
C GLY A 88 11.54 -28.29 2.41
N GLN A 89 11.80 -27.09 2.92
CA GLN A 89 11.93 -26.85 4.35
C GLN A 89 10.56 -26.84 5.03
N ALA A 90 10.55 -27.25 6.30
CA ALA A 90 9.37 -27.11 7.13
C ALA A 90 9.18 -25.63 7.49
N ILE A 91 7.95 -25.15 7.38
CA ILE A 91 7.54 -23.82 7.83
C ILE A 91 6.52 -23.95 8.96
N ASP A 92 6.47 -22.96 9.83
CA ASP A 92 5.37 -22.81 10.77
C ASP A 92 4.12 -22.30 10.02
N ALA A 93 3.21 -23.22 9.72
CA ALA A 93 1.98 -22.92 9.00
C ALA A 93 1.03 -22.00 9.78
N GLU A 94 1.05 -22.06 11.12
CA GLU A 94 0.24 -21.20 11.97
C GLU A 94 0.80 -19.77 11.93
N ALA A 95 2.12 -19.62 12.05
CA ALA A 95 2.77 -18.31 11.90
C ALA A 95 2.49 -17.71 10.51
N PHE A 96 2.59 -18.50 9.45
CA PHE A 96 2.28 -18.07 8.09
C PHE A 96 0.83 -17.59 7.94
N GLY A 97 -0.14 -18.36 8.46
CA GLY A 97 -1.55 -17.99 8.46
C GLY A 97 -1.81 -16.67 9.21
N GLN A 98 -1.17 -16.48 10.37
CA GLN A 98 -1.29 -15.24 11.13
C GLN A 98 -0.70 -14.03 10.39
N LEU A 99 0.38 -14.19 9.63
CA LEU A 99 0.94 -13.13 8.80
C LEU A 99 -0.02 -12.75 7.68
N ALA A 100 -0.58 -13.74 6.97
CA ALA A 100 -1.58 -13.52 5.91
C ALA A 100 -2.82 -12.77 6.43
N ASP A 101 -3.36 -13.16 7.60
CA ASP A 101 -4.48 -12.47 8.23
C ASP A 101 -4.14 -11.02 8.63
N ARG A 102 -2.91 -10.79 9.11
CA ARG A 102 -2.43 -9.44 9.45
C ARG A 102 -2.27 -8.59 8.19
N MET A 103 -1.84 -9.19 7.08
CA MET A 103 -1.74 -8.52 5.77
C MET A 103 -3.11 -8.06 5.30
N ASP A 104 -4.14 -8.90 5.34
CA ASP A 104 -5.50 -8.51 4.96
C ASP A 104 -6.02 -7.34 5.81
N ARG A 105 -5.76 -7.36 7.13
CA ARG A 105 -6.08 -6.22 8.00
C ARG A 105 -5.33 -4.95 7.60
N GLN A 106 -4.09 -5.03 7.12
CA GLN A 106 -3.38 -3.85 6.61
C GLN A 106 -3.96 -3.41 5.27
N ALA A 107 -4.29 -4.33 4.37
CA ALA A 107 -4.91 -4.02 3.08
C ALA A 107 -6.17 -3.16 3.23
N ARG A 108 -7.07 -3.58 4.13
CA ARG A 108 -8.28 -2.80 4.48
C ARG A 108 -7.96 -1.40 5.03
N ARG A 109 -6.89 -1.26 5.81
CA ARG A 109 -6.45 0.04 6.39
C ARG A 109 -5.77 0.96 5.37
N MET A 110 -5.11 0.41 4.36
CA MET A 110 -4.49 1.18 3.28
C MET A 110 -5.55 1.79 2.35
N GLY A 111 -6.72 1.16 2.26
CA GLY A 111 -7.79 1.54 1.34
C GLY A 111 -7.51 1.07 -0.09
N GLU A 112 -8.51 1.29 -0.95
CA GLU A 112 -8.51 0.84 -2.33
C GLU A 112 -7.48 1.59 -3.20
N PRO A 113 -6.85 0.93 -4.18
CA PRO A 113 -6.06 1.58 -5.22
C PRO A 113 -6.90 2.61 -6.00
N LYS A 114 -6.30 3.73 -6.39
CA LYS A 114 -6.98 4.81 -7.14
C LYS A 114 -7.32 4.44 -8.59
N THR A 115 -6.67 3.42 -9.12
CA THR A 115 -6.93 2.90 -10.48
C THR A 115 -6.86 1.37 -10.48
N ALA A 116 -7.85 0.72 -9.89
CA ALA A 116 -8.45 -0.36 -10.67
C ALA A 116 -9.12 0.35 -11.85
N ASN A 117 -8.49 0.38 -13.03
CA ASN A 117 -9.20 0.75 -14.25
C ASN A 117 -10.47 -0.09 -14.24
N LYS A 118 -11.63 0.56 -14.10
CA LYS A 118 -12.91 -0.12 -14.23
C LYS A 118 -12.95 -0.62 -15.67
N THR A 119 -12.61 -1.88 -15.90
CA THR A 119 -13.00 -2.55 -17.13
C THR A 119 -14.52 -2.51 -17.09
N LEU A 120 -15.12 -1.61 -17.89
CA LEU A 120 -16.56 -1.59 -18.07
C LEU A 120 -16.96 -3.02 -18.43
N SER A 121 -17.90 -3.61 -17.69
CA SER A 121 -18.51 -4.86 -18.15
C SER A 121 -19.09 -4.64 -19.54
N ALA A 122 -19.19 -5.70 -20.35
CA ALA A 122 -19.76 -5.60 -21.70
C ALA A 122 -21.12 -4.88 -21.73
N ARG A 123 -21.91 -5.02 -20.65
CA ARG A 123 -23.19 -4.34 -20.44
C ARG A 123 -23.03 -2.83 -20.18
N GLU A 124 -22.04 -2.43 -19.38
CA GLU A 124 -21.74 -1.01 -19.10
C GLU A 124 -21.14 -0.32 -20.34
N TYR A 125 -20.33 -1.02 -21.14
CA TYR A 125 -19.81 -0.51 -22.41
C TYR A 125 -20.93 -0.26 -23.43
N ALA A 126 -21.83 -1.23 -23.61
CA ALA A 126 -22.99 -1.11 -24.50
C ALA A 126 -23.95 0.04 -24.11
N SER A 127 -24.07 0.32 -22.81
CA SER A 127 -24.93 1.41 -22.31
C SER A 127 -24.29 2.80 -22.46
N SER A 128 -22.96 2.88 -22.57
CA SER A 128 -22.22 4.15 -22.70
C SER A 128 -22.15 4.68 -24.13
N ARG A 129 -22.33 3.82 -25.14
CA ARG A 129 -22.61 4.22 -26.52
C ARG A 129 -24.12 4.30 -26.72
N GLY A 130 -24.71 5.44 -26.37
CA GLY A 130 -26.05 5.78 -26.86
C GLY A 130 -26.06 5.75 -28.40
N PRO A 131 -27.21 5.42 -29.04
CA PRO A 131 -27.29 5.28 -30.48
C PRO A 131 -26.86 6.60 -31.15
N GLN A 132 -25.82 6.54 -31.99
CA GLN A 132 -25.45 7.65 -32.86
C GLN A 132 -26.63 7.89 -33.80
N ARG A 133 -27.30 9.04 -33.62
CA ARG A 133 -28.29 9.55 -34.55
C ARG A 133 -27.60 10.29 -35.70
#